data_AF-A0A6A5WRD1-F1
#
_entry.id   AF-A0A6A5WRD1-F1
#
_cell.length_a   1.000
_cell.length_b   1.000
_cell.length_c   1.000
_cell.angle_alpha   90.00
_cell.angle_beta   90.00
_cell.angle_gamma   90.00
#
_symmetry.space_group_name_H-M   'P 1'
#
loop_
_entity.id
_entity.type
_entity.pdbx_description
1 polymer ?
#
loop_
_entity_poly.entity_id
_entity_poly.type
_entity_poly.pdbx_seq_one_letter_code
_entity_poly.pdbx_strand_id
1 'polypeptide(L)'
;MVDASVIVSIVIAVISFLGTLVVAFISHVTAQKLEANRHDMDQRLEEMREERQDARDLAALTAKYSQPLMVAAYELEHRLYELLEYPISKEHLEMEEGLEDIKIFTCYKFAVFLAWTHILKSKTQYFSFATDRNLRKIGDLILRVNEEFDRRRGNDGQNVGVWPGSRILVSERMIKNASYEKEVPLDTIVKGYDEFRSEWKALFRDPMAYFCQWIDDMLLARKEQRQHKDDALRCTQHNLVDMVQYLDDNKLYPHMRRVEGPWFCDCTECNPQDREKPLEYRGDTRLNDRGLRPWYIIDKVDRAYDASVPMKAVRAMTSTTGFNQALTGPKS
;
A
#
# COMPACT_ATOMS: atom_id res chain seq x y z
N MET A 1 -15.58 -13.52 98.96
CA MET A 1 -16.43 -12.84 97.97
C MET A 1 -15.51 -12.26 96.92
N VAL A 2 -15.63 -12.67 95.65
CA VAL A 2 -14.86 -12.06 94.57
C VAL A 2 -15.44 -10.68 94.31
N ASP A 3 -14.60 -9.65 94.38
CA ASP A 3 -15.02 -8.26 94.16
C ASP A 3 -15.50 -8.08 92.72
N ALA A 4 -16.69 -7.50 92.56
CA ALA A 4 -17.32 -7.30 91.26
C ALA A 4 -16.42 -6.47 90.30
N SER A 5 -15.55 -5.62 90.83
CA SER A 5 -14.57 -4.83 90.07
C SER A 5 -13.54 -5.69 89.32
N VAL A 6 -13.14 -6.83 89.88
CA VAL A 6 -12.17 -7.74 89.25
C VAL A 6 -12.81 -8.48 88.07
N ILE A 7 -14.07 -8.91 88.22
CA ILE A 7 -14.83 -9.58 87.15
C ILE A 7 -15.06 -8.62 85.98
N VAL A 8 -15.45 -7.37 86.25
CA VAL A 8 -15.66 -6.35 85.20
C VAL A 8 -14.36 -6.07 84.43
N SER A 9 -13.23 -5.98 85.13
CA SER A 9 -11.92 -5.72 84.49
C SER A 9 -11.47 -6.85 83.58
N ILE A 10 -11.67 -8.11 83.97
CA ILE A 10 -11.37 -9.29 83.15
C ILE A 10 -12.25 -9.34 81.90
N VAL A 11 -13.55 -9.06 82.05
CA VAL A 11 -14.49 -9.02 80.92
C VAL A 11 -14.10 -7.94 79.92
N ILE A 12 -13.75 -6.73 80.39
CA ILE A 12 -13.28 -5.63 79.53
C ILE A 12 -11.98 -6.01 78.81
N ALA A 13 -11.02 -6.65 79.50
CA ALA A 13 -9.76 -7.08 78.89
C ALA A 13 -9.96 -8.14 77.80
N VAL A 14 -10.84 -9.12 78.02
CA VAL A 14 -11.17 -10.16 77.04
C VAL A 14 -11.89 -9.58 75.82
N ILE A 15 -12.85 -8.68 76.02
CA ILE A 15 -13.55 -7.99 74.92
C ILE A 15 -12.58 -7.13 74.11
N SER A 16 -11.67 -6.42 74.79
CA SER A 16 -10.66 -5.59 74.13
C SER A 16 -9.69 -6.44 73.31
N PHE A 17 -9.24 -7.57 73.86
CA PHE A 17 -8.34 -8.51 73.18
C PHE A 17 -9.01 -9.16 71.95
N LEU A 18 -10.26 -9.60 72.09
CA LEU A 18 -11.05 -10.14 70.97
C LEU A 18 -11.30 -9.07 69.90
N GLY A 19 -11.58 -7.84 70.30
CA GLY A 19 -11.70 -6.69 69.40
C GLY A 19 -10.43 -6.47 68.57
N THR A 20 -9.26 -6.49 69.21
CA THR A 20 -7.98 -6.34 68.49
C THR A 20 -7.69 -7.49 67.52
N LEU A 21 -8.04 -8.74 67.85
CA LEU A 21 -7.85 -9.89 66.96
C LEU A 21 -8.73 -9.80 65.72
N VAL A 22 -9.99 -9.39 65.87
CA VAL A 22 -10.92 -9.20 64.74
C VAL A 22 -10.43 -8.07 63.84
N VAL A 23 -9.99 -6.94 64.40
CA VAL A 23 -9.44 -5.82 63.62
C VAL A 23 -8.16 -6.22 62.89
N ALA A 24 -7.25 -6.95 63.54
CA ALA A 24 -6.02 -7.42 62.91
C ALA A 24 -6.30 -8.41 61.75
N PHE A 25 -7.27 -9.31 61.93
CA PHE A 25 -7.68 -10.25 60.89
C PHE A 25 -8.30 -9.54 59.67
N ILE A 26 -9.25 -8.62 59.91
CA ILE A 26 -9.84 -7.81 58.83
C ILE A 26 -8.75 -6.99 58.12
N SER A 27 -7.82 -6.42 58.87
CA SER A 27 -6.69 -5.64 58.31
C SER A 27 -5.78 -6.51 57.43
N HIS A 28 -5.51 -7.76 57.82
CA HIS A 28 -4.69 -8.68 57.02
C HIS A 28 -5.39 -9.11 55.72
N VAL A 29 -6.67 -9.49 55.80
CA VAL A 29 -7.46 -9.90 54.63
C VAL A 29 -7.66 -8.74 53.65
N THR A 30 -7.91 -7.53 54.17
CA THR A 30 -8.03 -6.33 53.34
C THR A 30 -6.70 -5.95 52.70
N ALA A 31 -5.57 -6.09 53.41
CA ALA A 31 -4.23 -5.86 52.85
C ALA A 31 -3.91 -6.82 51.69
N GLN A 32 -4.14 -8.14 51.86
CA GLN A 32 -3.90 -9.10 50.78
C GLN A 32 -4.78 -8.84 49.54
N LYS A 33 -6.05 -8.50 49.75
CA LYS A 33 -6.96 -8.17 48.65
C LYS A 33 -6.55 -6.88 47.94
N LEU A 34 -6.03 -5.90 48.68
CA LEU A 34 -5.51 -4.65 48.13
C LEU A 34 -4.25 -4.90 47.29
N GLU A 35 -3.33 -5.75 47.75
CA GLU A 35 -2.11 -6.11 47.02
C GLU A 35 -2.43 -6.85 45.70
N ALA A 36 -3.36 -7.81 45.72
CA ALA A 36 -3.79 -8.50 44.51
C ALA A 36 -4.45 -7.54 43.49
N ASN A 37 -5.31 -6.64 43.95
CA ASN A 37 -5.93 -5.62 43.09
C ASN A 37 -4.89 -4.62 42.55
N ARG A 38 -3.86 -4.29 43.34
CA ARG A 38 -2.79 -3.40 42.92
C ARG A 38 -1.95 -4.02 41.82
N HIS A 39 -1.61 -5.32 41.93
CA HIS A 39 -0.90 -6.04 40.86
C HIS A 39 -1.69 -6.10 39.56
N ASP A 40 -3.00 -6.40 39.60
CA ASP A 40 -3.86 -6.39 38.39
C ASP A 40 -3.95 -4.97 37.78
N MET A 41 -4.06 -3.93 38.61
CA MET A 41 -4.07 -2.54 38.15
C MET A 41 -2.74 -2.13 37.52
N ASP A 42 -1.61 -2.51 38.14
CA ASP A 42 -0.28 -2.20 37.64
C ASP A 42 -0.02 -2.92 36.31
N GLN A 43 -0.45 -4.17 36.16
CA GLN A 43 -0.36 -4.91 34.89
C GLN A 43 -1.18 -4.23 33.79
N ARG A 44 -2.44 -3.86 34.06
CA ARG A 44 -3.28 -3.15 33.09
C ARG A 44 -2.73 -1.78 32.72
N LEU A 45 -2.10 -1.09 33.67
CA LEU A 45 -1.45 0.19 33.40
C LEU A 45 -0.26 0.03 32.46
N GLU A 46 0.51 -1.04 32.61
CA GLU A 46 1.65 -1.31 31.73
C GLU A 46 1.19 -1.72 30.34
N GLU A 47 0.20 -2.61 30.22
CA GLU A 47 -0.43 -2.97 28.94
C GLU A 47 -0.96 -1.71 28.21
N MET A 48 -1.68 -0.82 28.92
CA MET A 48 -2.15 0.45 28.33
C MET A 48 -1.03 1.42 27.95
N ARG A 49 0.14 1.34 28.61
CA ARG A 49 1.29 2.18 28.27
C ARG A 49 1.98 1.66 27.01
N GLU A 50 2.18 0.35 26.92
CA GLU A 50 2.73 -0.31 25.74
C GLU A 50 1.85 -0.02 24.50
N GLU A 51 0.54 -0.23 24.60
CA GLU A 51 -0.39 0.06 23.49
C GLU A 51 -0.33 1.53 23.03
N ARG A 52 -0.22 2.48 23.98
CA ARG A 52 -0.09 3.91 23.65
C ARG A 52 1.25 4.23 23.01
N GLN A 53 2.31 3.56 23.44
CA GLN A 53 3.65 3.75 22.90
C GLN A 53 3.69 3.24 21.46
N ASP A 54 3.18 2.03 21.21
CA ASP A 54 3.07 1.45 19.88
C ASP A 54 2.24 2.33 18.93
N ALA A 55 1.11 2.87 19.41
CA ALA A 55 0.28 3.78 18.63
C ALA A 55 1.02 5.08 18.26
N ARG A 56 1.83 5.63 19.18
CA ARG A 56 2.65 6.82 18.92
C ARG A 56 3.76 6.54 17.92
N ASP A 57 4.44 5.41 18.06
CA ASP A 57 5.53 5.02 17.17
C ASP A 57 5.02 4.75 15.75
N LEU A 58 3.85 4.11 15.64
CA LEU A 58 3.16 3.95 14.37
C LEU A 58 2.74 5.28 13.73
N ALA A 59 2.16 6.20 14.51
CA ALA A 59 1.79 7.52 14.01
C ALA A 59 3.02 8.30 13.53
N ALA A 60 4.14 8.22 14.25
CA ALA A 60 5.40 8.85 13.86
C ALA A 60 5.96 8.24 12.56
N LEU A 61 5.92 6.91 12.39
CA LEU A 61 6.32 6.25 11.15
C LEU A 61 5.42 6.65 9.98
N THR A 62 4.11 6.73 10.21
CA THR A 62 3.13 7.16 9.21
C THR A 62 3.42 8.59 8.76
N ALA A 63 3.65 9.52 9.69
CA ALA A 63 4.03 10.89 9.37
C ALA A 63 5.37 10.94 8.59
N LYS A 64 6.34 10.10 8.96
CA LYS A 64 7.65 10.03 8.31
C LYS A 64 7.57 9.60 6.84
N TYR A 65 6.70 8.65 6.50
CA TYR A 65 6.62 8.07 5.15
C TYR A 65 5.45 8.57 4.29
N SER A 66 4.44 9.20 4.89
CA SER A 66 3.32 9.83 4.17
C SER A 66 3.77 11.03 3.34
N GLN A 67 4.66 11.88 3.88
CA GLN A 67 5.14 13.07 3.16
C GLN A 67 5.91 12.72 1.88
N PRO A 68 6.91 11.80 1.88
CA PRO A 68 7.56 11.40 0.63
C PRO A 68 6.60 10.72 -0.37
N LEU A 69 5.63 9.94 0.13
CA LEU A 69 4.60 9.34 -0.73
C LEU A 69 3.72 10.42 -1.38
N MET A 70 3.31 11.44 -0.64
CA MET A 70 2.55 12.57 -1.14
C MET A 70 3.31 13.30 -2.26
N VAL A 71 4.59 13.61 -2.03
CA VAL A 71 5.44 14.27 -3.03
C VAL A 71 5.55 13.39 -4.29
N ALA A 72 5.78 12.09 -4.13
CA ALA A 72 5.85 11.17 -5.28
C ALA A 72 4.52 11.07 -6.03
N ALA A 73 3.39 11.06 -5.32
CA ALA A 73 2.06 11.06 -5.92
C ALA A 73 1.78 12.36 -6.68
N TYR A 74 2.18 13.52 -6.11
CA TYR A 74 2.07 14.82 -6.75
C TYR A 74 2.91 14.92 -8.03
N GLU A 75 4.17 14.50 -7.97
CA GLU A 75 5.02 14.55 -9.17
C GLU A 75 4.52 13.61 -10.28
N LEU A 76 3.98 12.45 -9.91
CA LEU A 76 3.42 11.52 -10.89
C LEU A 76 2.10 12.03 -11.47
N GLU A 77 1.18 12.55 -10.65
CA GLU A 77 -0.08 13.10 -11.16
C GLU A 77 0.19 14.29 -12.08
N HIS A 78 1.11 15.18 -11.72
CA HIS A 78 1.45 16.34 -12.52
C HIS A 78 2.06 15.91 -13.86
N ARG A 79 2.97 14.93 -13.83
CA ARG A 79 3.55 14.38 -15.05
C ARG A 79 2.49 13.76 -15.97
N LEU A 80 1.51 13.05 -15.41
CA LEU A 80 0.41 12.49 -16.18
C LEU A 80 -0.49 13.59 -16.75
N TYR A 81 -0.79 14.63 -15.97
CA TYR A 81 -1.56 15.78 -16.45
C TYR A 81 -0.85 16.46 -17.63
N GLU A 82 0.45 16.75 -17.52
CA GLU A 82 1.24 17.30 -18.62
C GLU A 82 1.17 16.44 -19.87
N LEU A 83 1.34 15.12 -19.69
CA LEU A 83 1.34 14.19 -20.80
C LEU A 83 -0.04 14.11 -21.47
N LEU A 84 -1.13 14.19 -20.71
CA LEU A 84 -2.51 13.95 -21.13
C LEU A 84 -3.29 15.20 -21.58
N GLU A 85 -2.91 16.39 -21.12
CA GLU A 85 -3.63 17.64 -21.42
C GLU A 85 -2.80 18.63 -22.23
N TYR A 86 -1.46 18.60 -22.11
CA TYR A 86 -0.62 19.50 -22.90
C TYR A 86 -0.15 18.88 -24.22
N PRO A 87 0.01 19.71 -25.28
CA PRO A 87 0.66 19.29 -26.51
C PRO A 87 2.10 18.85 -26.21
N ILE A 88 2.46 17.67 -26.67
CA ILE A 88 3.85 17.21 -26.64
C ILE A 88 4.60 17.94 -27.74
N SER A 89 5.75 18.51 -27.40
CA SER A 89 6.60 19.24 -28.36
C SER A 89 6.94 18.37 -29.57
N LYS A 90 7.00 19.00 -30.74
CA LYS A 90 7.29 18.33 -32.01
C LYS A 90 8.61 17.55 -31.98
N GLU A 91 9.63 18.13 -31.37
CA GLU A 91 10.97 17.56 -31.23
C GLU A 91 10.93 16.18 -30.55
N HIS A 92 10.13 16.04 -29.49
CA HIS A 92 9.98 14.77 -28.77
C HIS A 92 9.16 13.72 -29.53
N LEU A 93 8.30 14.13 -30.47
CA LEU A 93 7.48 13.21 -31.26
C LEU A 93 8.15 12.76 -32.56
N GLU A 94 9.03 13.58 -33.13
CA GLU A 94 9.70 13.29 -34.40
C GLU A 94 11.04 12.56 -34.22
N MET A 95 11.69 12.68 -33.06
CA MET A 95 12.94 12.00 -32.76
C MET A 95 12.70 10.73 -31.92
N GLU A 96 13.28 9.60 -32.33
CA GLU A 96 13.20 8.33 -31.59
C GLU A 96 13.71 8.48 -30.14
N GLU A 97 14.81 9.21 -29.97
CA GLU A 97 15.40 9.55 -28.68
C GLU A 97 14.45 10.36 -27.79
N GLY A 98 13.72 11.31 -28.38
CA GLY A 98 12.74 12.12 -27.66
C GLY A 98 11.55 11.31 -27.16
N LEU A 99 11.08 10.35 -27.95
CA LEU A 99 10.02 9.43 -27.54
C LEU A 99 10.50 8.50 -26.44
N GLU A 100 11.73 7.98 -26.55
CA GLU A 100 12.35 7.15 -25.51
C GLU A 100 12.52 7.94 -24.21
N ASP A 101 12.97 9.20 -24.27
CA ASP A 101 13.12 10.07 -23.11
C ASP A 101 11.77 10.31 -22.39
N ILE A 102 10.69 10.57 -23.12
CA ILE A 102 9.33 10.67 -22.55
C ILE A 102 8.97 9.41 -21.77
N LYS A 103 9.23 8.24 -22.35
CA LYS A 103 8.91 6.95 -21.73
C LYS A 103 9.74 6.73 -20.47
N ILE A 104 11.06 6.86 -20.58
CA ILE A 104 11.98 6.63 -19.45
C ILE A 104 11.65 7.57 -18.29
N PHE A 105 11.45 8.86 -18.56
CA PHE A 105 11.15 9.83 -17.51
C PHE A 105 9.78 9.59 -16.86
N THR A 106 8.78 9.21 -17.64
CA THR A 106 7.45 8.89 -17.09
C THR A 106 7.48 7.60 -16.27
N CYS A 107 8.17 6.56 -16.77
CA CYS A 107 8.42 5.32 -16.03
C CYS A 107 9.22 5.55 -14.75
N TYR A 108 10.17 6.50 -14.74
CA TYR A 108 10.87 6.90 -13.52
C TYR A 108 9.91 7.44 -12.45
N LYS A 109 8.95 8.31 -12.82
CA LYS A 109 7.95 8.83 -11.87
C LYS A 109 7.05 7.72 -11.32
N PHE A 110 6.64 6.77 -12.18
CA PHE A 110 5.96 5.56 -11.71
C PHE A 110 6.84 4.77 -10.73
N ALA A 111 8.12 4.58 -11.03
CA ALA A 111 9.05 3.82 -10.21
C ALA A 111 9.24 4.45 -8.82
N VAL A 112 9.36 5.78 -8.73
CA VAL A 112 9.48 6.52 -7.47
C VAL A 112 8.22 6.36 -6.62
N PHE A 113 7.03 6.50 -7.22
CA PHE A 113 5.76 6.27 -6.53
C PHE A 113 5.65 4.82 -6.02
N LEU A 114 5.95 3.84 -6.87
CA LEU A 114 5.95 2.42 -6.51
C LEU A 114 6.94 2.10 -5.38
N ALA A 115 8.11 2.76 -5.36
CA ALA A 115 9.08 2.60 -4.29
C ALA A 115 8.50 3.11 -2.96
N TRP A 116 7.97 4.34 -2.91
CA TRP A 116 7.42 4.89 -1.66
C TRP A 116 6.20 4.16 -1.14
N THR A 117 5.32 3.67 -2.02
CA THR A 117 4.21 2.80 -1.59
C THR A 117 4.71 1.49 -0.99
N HIS A 118 5.78 0.91 -1.52
CA HIS A 118 6.40 -0.30 -0.99
C HIS A 118 7.13 -0.04 0.35
N ILE A 119 7.83 1.09 0.48
CA ILE A 119 8.47 1.51 1.74
C ILE A 119 7.41 1.68 2.83
N LEU A 120 6.32 2.38 2.55
CA LEU A 120 5.24 2.56 3.51
C LEU A 120 4.68 1.20 3.96
N LYS A 121 4.32 0.32 3.01
CA LYS A 121 3.78 -1.02 3.31
C LYS A 121 4.73 -1.88 4.15
N SER A 122 6.01 -1.87 3.82
CA SER A 122 7.03 -2.67 4.52
C SER A 122 7.33 -2.14 5.93
N LYS A 123 7.32 -0.82 6.12
CA LYS A 123 7.68 -0.18 7.39
C LYS A 123 6.52 -0.03 8.37
N THR A 124 5.27 0.08 7.92
CA THR A 124 4.12 0.23 8.83
C THR A 124 3.59 -1.10 9.38
N GLN A 125 4.08 -2.24 8.87
CA GLN A 125 3.57 -3.60 9.10
C GLN A 125 2.06 -3.72 8.79
N TYR A 126 1.66 -4.71 7.99
CA TYR A 126 0.26 -4.85 7.51
C TYR A 126 -0.84 -4.83 8.60
N PHE A 127 -0.49 -5.09 9.87
CA PHE A 127 -1.41 -5.16 10.99
C PHE A 127 -2.03 -3.81 11.42
N SER A 128 -1.43 -2.68 11.06
CA SER A 128 -1.86 -1.38 11.58
C SER A 128 -3.03 -0.73 10.81
N PHE A 129 -3.34 -1.26 9.61
CA PHE A 129 -4.44 -0.77 8.76
C PHE A 129 -5.84 -1.08 9.32
N ALA A 130 -5.96 -1.98 10.30
CA ALA A 130 -7.23 -2.32 10.92
C ALA A 130 -7.62 -1.35 12.06
N THR A 131 -6.64 -0.79 12.76
CA THR A 131 -6.85 0.00 13.99
C THR A 131 -6.75 1.50 13.75
N ASP A 132 -5.84 1.95 12.88
CA ASP A 132 -5.64 3.36 12.59
C ASP A 132 -6.48 3.82 11.38
N ARG A 133 -7.34 4.82 11.59
CA ARG A 133 -8.24 5.34 10.55
C ARG A 133 -7.49 6.05 9.42
N ASN A 134 -6.40 6.74 9.73
CA ASN A 134 -5.61 7.47 8.74
C ASN A 134 -4.88 6.48 7.83
N LEU A 135 -4.17 5.51 8.41
CA LEU A 135 -3.52 4.44 7.66
C LEU A 135 -4.50 3.64 6.85
N ARG A 136 -5.67 3.28 7.40
CA ARG A 136 -6.73 2.62 6.63
C ARG A 136 -7.11 3.42 5.39
N LYS A 137 -7.19 4.76 5.51
CA LYS A 137 -7.52 5.62 4.38
C LYS A 137 -6.38 5.74 3.37
N ILE A 138 -5.13 5.84 3.82
CA ILE A 138 -3.95 5.78 2.94
C ILE A 138 -3.90 4.43 2.21
N GLY A 139 -4.17 3.34 2.91
CA GLY A 139 -4.25 1.99 2.35
C GLY A 139 -5.33 1.86 1.28
N ASP A 140 -6.53 2.42 1.51
CA ASP A 140 -7.63 2.51 0.53
C ASP A 140 -7.19 3.30 -0.72
N LEU A 141 -6.54 4.45 -0.56
CA LEU A 141 -6.03 5.25 -1.68
C LEU A 141 -4.96 4.50 -2.50
N ILE A 142 -4.01 3.83 -1.83
CA ILE A 142 -3.01 3.00 -2.48
C ILE A 142 -3.65 1.80 -3.19
N LEU A 143 -4.67 1.18 -2.59
CA LEU A 143 -5.39 0.08 -3.19
C LEU A 143 -6.06 0.51 -4.49
N ARG A 144 -6.72 1.68 -4.52
CA ARG A 144 -7.36 2.21 -5.74
C ARG A 144 -6.38 2.40 -6.88
N VAL A 145 -5.19 2.96 -6.61
CA VAL A 145 -4.16 3.11 -7.65
C VAL A 145 -3.65 1.73 -8.11
N ASN A 146 -3.51 0.76 -7.20
CA ASN A 146 -3.10 -0.59 -7.57
C ASN A 146 -4.18 -1.35 -8.36
N GLU A 147 -5.45 -1.19 -8.02
CA GLU A 147 -6.56 -1.73 -8.79
C GLU A 147 -6.57 -1.15 -10.21
N GLU A 148 -6.30 0.16 -10.33
CA GLU A 148 -6.20 0.80 -11.65
C GLU A 148 -5.08 0.20 -12.49
N PHE A 149 -3.92 -0.05 -11.89
CA PHE A 149 -2.82 -0.76 -12.55
C PHE A 149 -3.19 -2.19 -12.95
N ASP A 150 -4.06 -2.87 -12.20
CA ASP A 150 -4.48 -4.24 -12.52
C ASP A 150 -5.56 -4.30 -13.61
N ARG A 151 -6.31 -3.22 -13.80
CA ARG A 151 -7.44 -3.15 -14.73
C ARG A 151 -6.99 -3.15 -16.17
N ARG A 152 -7.83 -3.78 -17.00
CA ARG A 152 -7.75 -3.67 -18.44
C ARG A 152 -8.89 -2.78 -18.89
N ARG A 153 -8.58 -1.53 -19.25
CA ARG A 153 -9.57 -0.56 -19.72
C ARG A 153 -9.86 -0.69 -21.20
N GLY A 154 -10.99 -0.14 -21.64
CA GLY A 154 -11.41 -0.17 -23.03
C GLY A 154 -12.49 -1.22 -23.29
N ASN A 155 -12.95 -1.27 -24.53
CA ASN A 155 -14.06 -2.11 -24.96
C ASN A 155 -13.59 -3.33 -25.78
N ASP A 156 -12.29 -3.39 -26.09
CA ASP A 156 -11.65 -4.36 -26.99
C ASP A 156 -10.66 -5.29 -26.28
N GLY A 157 -10.48 -5.14 -24.97
CA GLY A 157 -9.58 -5.95 -24.15
C GLY A 157 -8.10 -5.79 -24.51
N GLN A 158 -7.72 -4.75 -25.27
CA GLN A 158 -6.34 -4.55 -25.72
C GLN A 158 -5.47 -3.82 -24.68
N ASN A 159 -6.07 -3.07 -23.76
CA ASN A 159 -5.31 -2.40 -22.71
C ASN A 159 -4.70 -3.45 -21.76
N VAL A 160 -3.42 -3.29 -21.48
CA VAL A 160 -2.65 -4.21 -20.66
C VAL A 160 -2.71 -3.78 -19.19
N GLY A 161 -3.14 -4.69 -18.31
CA GLY A 161 -2.93 -4.50 -16.87
C GLY A 161 -1.45 -4.70 -16.52
N VAL A 162 -0.93 -3.90 -15.62
CA VAL A 162 0.44 -4.00 -15.09
C VAL A 162 0.51 -5.17 -14.12
N TRP A 163 1.39 -6.13 -14.41
CA TRP A 163 1.54 -7.31 -13.56
C TRP A 163 2.03 -6.96 -12.13
N PRO A 164 1.40 -7.47 -11.05
CA PRO A 164 1.81 -7.19 -9.68
C PRO A 164 3.27 -7.49 -9.37
N GLY A 165 3.81 -8.60 -9.88
CA GLY A 165 5.22 -8.96 -9.68
C GLY A 165 6.18 -7.95 -10.29
N SER A 166 5.83 -7.36 -11.44
CA SER A 166 6.65 -6.32 -12.09
C SER A 166 6.70 -5.05 -11.25
N ARG A 167 5.57 -4.66 -10.64
CA ARG A 167 5.51 -3.50 -9.72
C ARG A 167 6.42 -3.70 -8.51
N ILE A 168 6.34 -4.87 -7.87
CA ILE A 168 7.19 -5.21 -6.71
C ILE A 168 8.68 -5.17 -7.10
N LEU A 169 9.03 -5.81 -8.22
CA LEU A 169 10.40 -5.87 -8.70
C LEU A 169 10.98 -4.48 -8.97
N VAL A 170 10.20 -3.56 -9.56
CA VAL A 170 10.60 -2.16 -9.72
C VAL A 170 10.81 -1.51 -8.36
N SER A 171 9.85 -1.63 -7.44
CA SER A 171 9.93 -1.02 -6.11
C SER A 171 11.21 -1.43 -5.40
N GLU A 172 11.51 -2.73 -5.35
CA GLU A 172 12.72 -3.27 -4.71
C GLU A 172 14.00 -2.76 -5.38
N ARG A 173 14.02 -2.68 -6.72
CA ARG A 173 15.18 -2.16 -7.47
C ARG A 173 15.40 -0.66 -7.28
N MET A 174 14.33 0.10 -7.04
CA MET A 174 14.38 1.54 -6.76
C MET A 174 14.85 1.86 -5.35
N ILE A 175 14.71 0.93 -4.41
CA ILE A 175 15.06 1.11 -3.01
C ILE A 175 16.55 0.79 -2.80
N LYS A 176 17.30 1.75 -2.28
CA LYS A 176 18.64 1.53 -1.75
C LYS A 176 18.54 1.20 -0.27
N ASN A 177 19.18 0.12 0.13
CA ASN A 177 19.48 -0.11 1.54
C ASN A 177 20.59 0.88 1.93
N ALA A 178 20.34 1.72 2.93
CA ALA A 178 21.41 2.49 3.55
C ALA A 178 22.44 1.48 4.08
N SER A 179 23.69 1.57 3.62
CA SER A 179 24.79 0.78 4.21
C SER A 179 24.81 1.04 5.71
N TYR A 180 25.09 -0.01 6.49
CA TYR A 180 25.20 -0.04 7.97
C TYR A 180 26.25 0.92 8.59
N GLU A 181 26.74 1.91 7.86
CA GLU A 181 27.79 2.82 8.30
C GLU A 181 27.25 4.25 8.44
N LYS A 182 27.13 4.65 9.71
CA LYS A 182 27.02 6.03 10.24
C LYS A 182 25.60 6.61 10.34
N GLU A 183 25.09 6.52 11.57
CA GLU A 183 24.40 7.59 12.33
C GLU A 183 23.73 8.70 11.50
N VAL A 184 22.61 8.38 10.84
CA VAL A 184 21.27 9.02 10.98
C VAL A 184 20.31 8.14 10.16
N PRO A 185 19.35 7.41 10.77
CA PRO A 185 18.51 6.44 10.05
C PRO A 185 17.35 7.14 9.30
N LEU A 186 17.67 7.69 8.13
CA LEU A 186 16.75 7.72 6.99
C LEU A 186 17.00 6.43 6.20
N ASP A 187 16.67 5.28 6.79
CA ASP A 187 17.11 3.93 6.40
C ASP A 187 16.71 3.48 4.98
N THR A 188 16.09 4.34 4.17
CA THR A 188 15.62 3.96 2.85
C THR A 188 15.69 5.15 1.90
N ILE A 189 16.57 5.05 0.91
CA ILE A 189 16.77 6.06 -0.13
C ILE A 189 16.20 5.52 -1.43
N VAL A 190 15.38 6.31 -2.12
CA VAL A 190 14.89 5.98 -3.47
C VAL A 190 15.90 6.48 -4.51
N LYS A 191 16.21 5.67 -5.51
CA LYS A 191 17.14 6.03 -6.60
C LYS A 191 16.74 7.33 -7.30
N GLY A 192 17.76 8.15 -7.60
CA GLY A 192 17.60 9.33 -8.45
C GLY A 192 17.43 8.97 -9.93
N TYR A 193 17.04 9.95 -10.74
CA TYR A 193 16.78 9.75 -12.17
C TYR A 193 18.02 9.26 -12.94
N ASP A 194 19.20 9.82 -12.66
CA ASP A 194 20.45 9.46 -13.35
C ASP A 194 20.78 7.97 -13.19
N GLU A 195 20.72 7.47 -11.95
CA GLU A 195 20.93 6.05 -11.66
C GLU A 195 19.88 5.17 -12.32
N PHE A 196 18.59 5.54 -12.20
CA PHE A 196 17.50 4.83 -12.88
C PHE A 196 17.73 4.76 -14.38
N ARG A 197 18.16 5.86 -15.00
CA ARG A 197 18.45 5.94 -16.44
C ARG A 197 19.64 5.07 -16.83
N SER A 198 20.72 5.07 -16.03
CA SER A 198 21.89 4.22 -16.27
C SER A 198 21.57 2.73 -16.20
N GLU A 199 20.62 2.35 -15.35
CA GLU A 199 20.19 0.97 -15.14
C GLU A 199 18.98 0.57 -16.02
N TRP A 200 18.40 1.52 -16.77
CA TRP A 200 17.14 1.35 -17.50
C TRP A 200 17.13 0.06 -18.32
N LYS A 201 18.12 -0.12 -19.19
CA LYS A 201 18.20 -1.27 -20.11
C LYS A 201 18.36 -2.61 -19.39
N ALA A 202 19.06 -2.62 -18.25
CA ALA A 202 19.41 -3.85 -17.54
C ALA A 202 18.34 -4.26 -16.51
N LEU A 203 17.72 -3.30 -15.84
CA LEU A 203 16.93 -3.54 -14.64
C LEU A 203 15.49 -3.02 -14.71
N PHE A 204 15.16 -2.07 -15.59
CA PHE A 204 13.84 -1.43 -15.53
C PHE A 204 13.00 -1.61 -16.78
N ARG A 205 13.61 -1.70 -17.98
CA ARG A 205 12.90 -1.76 -19.25
C ARG A 205 11.82 -2.84 -19.30
N ASP A 206 12.18 -4.07 -18.96
CA ASP A 206 11.28 -5.22 -19.04
C ASP A 206 10.11 -5.12 -18.04
N PRO A 207 10.34 -4.92 -16.72
CA PRO A 207 9.22 -4.80 -15.79
C PRO A 207 8.39 -3.52 -15.98
N MET A 208 8.94 -2.48 -16.61
CA MET A 208 8.22 -1.23 -16.95
C MET A 208 7.53 -1.26 -18.31
N ALA A 209 7.65 -2.34 -19.09
CA ALA A 209 7.12 -2.40 -20.46
C ALA A 209 5.61 -2.12 -20.54
N TYR A 210 4.84 -2.46 -19.50
CA TYR A 210 3.40 -2.16 -19.40
C TYR A 210 3.11 -0.65 -19.40
N PHE A 211 3.88 0.13 -18.64
CA PHE A 211 3.74 1.58 -18.61
C PHE A 211 4.21 2.22 -19.92
N CYS A 212 5.27 1.68 -20.53
CA CYS A 212 5.67 2.08 -21.89
C CYS A 212 4.55 1.84 -22.90
N GLN A 213 3.87 0.68 -22.83
CA GLN A 213 2.73 0.35 -23.69
C GLN A 213 1.57 1.33 -23.47
N TRP A 214 1.25 1.70 -22.22
CA TRP A 214 0.22 2.72 -21.96
C TRP A 214 0.53 4.06 -22.62
N ILE A 215 1.79 4.48 -22.59
CA ILE A 215 2.25 5.72 -23.24
C ILE A 215 2.14 5.58 -24.77
N ASP A 216 2.56 4.44 -25.33
CA ASP A 216 2.44 4.16 -26.76
C ASP A 216 0.98 4.14 -27.24
N ASP A 217 0.10 3.46 -26.51
CA ASP A 217 -1.33 3.38 -26.81
C ASP A 217 -1.99 4.76 -26.77
N MET A 218 -1.62 5.60 -25.78
CA MET A 218 -2.09 6.97 -25.68
C MET A 218 -1.64 7.82 -26.88
N LEU A 219 -0.37 7.75 -27.26
CA LEU A 219 0.17 8.51 -28.39
C LEU A 219 -0.46 8.08 -29.71
N LEU A 220 -0.61 6.78 -29.92
CA LEU A 220 -1.27 6.23 -31.10
C LEU A 220 -2.74 6.66 -31.16
N ALA A 221 -3.46 6.58 -30.03
CA ALA A 221 -4.85 6.97 -29.96
C ALA A 221 -5.07 8.45 -30.26
N ARG A 222 -4.19 9.34 -29.78
CA ARG A 222 -4.23 10.76 -30.14
C ARG A 222 -4.05 10.98 -31.63
N LYS A 223 -3.09 10.29 -32.24
CA LYS A 223 -2.83 10.36 -33.69
C LYS A 223 -4.03 9.86 -34.50
N GLU A 224 -4.66 8.79 -34.05
CA GLU A 224 -5.80 8.15 -34.71
C GLU A 224 -7.16 8.73 -34.28
N GLN A 225 -7.19 9.72 -33.39
CA GLN A 225 -8.39 10.30 -32.78
C GLN A 225 -9.31 9.24 -32.13
N ARG A 226 -8.71 8.20 -31.54
CA ARG A 226 -9.44 7.17 -30.79
C ARG A 226 -9.62 7.62 -29.35
N GLN A 227 -10.85 7.50 -28.86
CA GLN A 227 -11.17 7.78 -27.46
C GLN A 227 -10.80 6.59 -26.55
N HIS A 228 -10.65 6.84 -25.26
CA HIS A 228 -10.57 5.85 -24.17
C HIS A 228 -9.31 4.96 -24.09
N LYS A 229 -8.39 5.05 -25.05
CA LYS A 229 -7.14 4.28 -25.01
C LYS A 229 -6.16 4.79 -23.95
N ASP A 230 -6.29 6.05 -23.53
CA ASP A 230 -5.51 6.69 -22.48
C ASP A 230 -6.21 6.70 -21.11
N ASP A 231 -7.39 6.08 -20.99
CA ASP A 231 -8.20 6.11 -19.77
C ASP A 231 -7.47 5.54 -18.55
N ALA A 232 -6.54 4.59 -18.75
CA ALA A 232 -5.76 4.03 -17.64
C ALA A 232 -4.84 5.09 -17.01
N LEU A 233 -4.19 5.91 -17.83
CA LEU A 233 -3.36 7.02 -17.38
C LEU A 233 -4.23 8.12 -16.75
N ARG A 234 -5.40 8.42 -17.34
CA ARG A 234 -6.34 9.41 -16.81
C ARG A 234 -6.90 9.02 -15.44
N CYS A 235 -7.37 7.78 -15.30
CA CYS A 235 -7.89 7.27 -14.03
C CYS A 235 -6.79 7.18 -12.96
N THR A 236 -5.57 6.79 -13.36
CA THR A 236 -4.41 6.82 -12.47
C THR A 236 -4.17 8.25 -11.96
N GLN A 237 -4.17 9.25 -12.86
CA GLN A 237 -3.99 10.66 -12.48
C GLN A 237 -5.06 11.12 -11.48
N HIS A 238 -6.34 10.81 -11.74
CA HIS A 238 -7.42 11.19 -10.83
C HIS A 238 -7.29 10.54 -9.44
N ASN A 239 -6.90 9.26 -9.37
CA ASN A 239 -6.68 8.57 -8.11
C ASN A 239 -5.46 9.11 -7.33
N LEU A 240 -4.44 9.58 -8.04
CA LEU A 240 -3.30 10.25 -7.42
C LEU A 240 -3.67 11.65 -6.91
N VAL A 241 -4.53 12.40 -7.61
CA VAL A 241 -5.09 13.66 -7.10
C VAL A 241 -5.85 13.43 -5.81
N ASP A 242 -6.73 12.42 -5.74
CA ASP A 242 -7.42 12.02 -4.51
C ASP A 242 -6.41 11.74 -3.36
N MET A 243 -5.29 11.08 -3.69
CA MET A 243 -4.26 10.75 -2.71
C MET A 243 -3.53 11.99 -2.19
N VAL A 244 -3.10 12.89 -3.07
CA VAL A 244 -2.40 14.12 -2.67
C VAL A 244 -3.34 15.03 -1.89
N GLN A 245 -4.59 15.20 -2.32
CA GLN A 245 -5.60 15.98 -1.59
C GLN A 245 -5.83 15.45 -0.16
N TYR A 246 -5.68 14.14 0.05
CA TYR A 246 -5.80 13.54 1.38
C TYR A 246 -4.54 13.69 2.22
N LEU A 247 -3.35 13.56 1.61
CA LEU A 247 -2.07 13.60 2.32
C LEU A 247 -1.57 15.04 2.58
N ASP A 248 -2.00 16.02 1.80
CA ASP A 248 -1.56 17.42 1.88
C ASP A 248 -2.37 18.24 2.89
N ASP A 249 -2.23 17.91 4.18
CA ASP A 249 -2.91 18.61 5.28
C ASP A 249 -2.60 20.11 5.32
N ASN A 250 -1.42 20.52 4.84
CA ASN A 250 -0.94 21.90 4.86
C ASN A 250 -1.30 22.68 3.58
N LYS A 251 -1.94 22.04 2.59
CA LYS A 251 -2.29 22.65 1.29
C LYS A 251 -1.09 23.26 0.57
N LEU A 252 0.05 22.58 0.61
CA LEU A 252 1.25 22.96 -0.13
C LEU A 252 1.02 22.92 -1.65
N TYR A 253 0.08 22.09 -2.12
CA TYR A 253 -0.27 21.89 -3.52
C TYR A 253 -1.75 22.26 -3.81
N PRO A 254 -2.14 23.54 -3.69
CA PRO A 254 -3.54 23.94 -3.69
C PRO A 254 -4.24 23.89 -5.07
N HIS A 255 -3.50 23.65 -6.16
CA HIS A 255 -3.99 23.83 -7.54
C HIS A 255 -3.87 22.57 -8.40
N MET A 256 -4.18 21.40 -7.83
CA MET A 256 -4.28 20.17 -8.61
C MET A 256 -5.48 20.23 -9.55
N ARG A 257 -5.28 19.77 -10.78
CA ARG A 257 -6.34 19.66 -11.79
C ARG A 257 -6.47 18.22 -12.20
N ARG A 258 -7.71 17.78 -12.40
CA ARG A 258 -7.99 16.50 -13.04
C ARG A 258 -7.95 16.68 -14.54
N VAL A 259 -7.40 15.69 -15.23
CA VAL A 259 -7.52 15.58 -16.69
C VAL A 259 -8.98 15.37 -17.08
N GLU A 260 -9.34 15.60 -18.35
CA GLU A 260 -10.70 15.39 -18.84
C GLU A 260 -11.21 13.98 -18.50
N GLY A 261 -12.49 13.91 -18.08
CA GLY A 261 -13.09 12.78 -17.39
C GLY A 261 -12.98 11.46 -18.16
N PRO A 262 -12.29 10.44 -17.60
CA PRO A 262 -12.15 9.16 -18.26
C PRO A 262 -13.40 8.28 -18.10
N TRP A 263 -13.51 7.26 -18.93
CA TRP A 263 -14.60 6.29 -18.85
C TRP A 263 -14.47 5.42 -17.59
N PHE A 264 -15.52 5.36 -16.77
CA PHE A 264 -15.59 4.58 -15.52
C PHE A 264 -14.45 4.85 -14.53
N CYS A 265 -14.36 6.09 -14.05
CA CYS A 265 -13.38 6.50 -13.04
C CYS A 265 -13.91 6.35 -11.61
N ASP A 266 -13.11 5.76 -10.72
CA ASP A 266 -13.46 5.60 -9.31
C ASP A 266 -12.93 6.71 -8.40
N CYS A 267 -12.45 7.81 -8.95
CA CYS A 267 -12.03 8.95 -8.15
C CYS A 267 -13.22 9.58 -7.42
N THR A 268 -12.95 10.46 -6.45
CA THR A 268 -14.01 10.99 -5.56
C THR A 268 -15.04 11.88 -6.26
N GLU A 269 -14.75 12.39 -7.46
CA GLU A 269 -15.64 13.34 -8.15
C GLU A 269 -16.34 12.73 -9.37
N CYS A 270 -15.70 11.80 -10.09
CA CYS A 270 -16.27 11.30 -11.34
C CYS A 270 -17.47 10.38 -11.13
N ASN A 271 -17.31 9.30 -10.34
CA ASN A 271 -18.41 8.39 -10.07
C ASN A 271 -18.27 7.65 -8.72
N PRO A 272 -18.53 8.34 -7.60
CA PRO A 272 -18.37 7.74 -6.27
C PRO A 272 -19.33 6.57 -6.01
N GLN A 273 -20.48 6.52 -6.70
CA GLN A 273 -21.49 5.47 -6.54
C GLN A 273 -21.08 4.16 -7.23
N ASP A 274 -20.32 4.23 -8.32
CA ASP A 274 -19.83 3.06 -9.01
C ASP A 274 -18.82 2.25 -8.18
N ARG A 275 -18.23 2.85 -7.14
CA ARG A 275 -17.28 2.18 -6.23
C ARG A 275 -17.86 0.96 -5.52
N GLU A 276 -19.15 1.03 -5.18
CA GLU A 276 -19.84 -0.05 -4.47
C GLU A 276 -20.23 -1.20 -5.41
N LYS A 277 -20.13 -0.97 -6.72
CA LYS A 277 -20.44 -2.00 -7.71
C LYS A 277 -19.28 -2.98 -7.83
N PRO A 278 -19.57 -4.27 -8.09
CA PRO A 278 -18.55 -5.24 -8.49
C PRO A 278 -17.72 -4.73 -9.68
N LEU A 279 -16.44 -5.11 -9.73
CA LEU A 279 -15.49 -4.67 -10.76
C LEU A 279 -15.97 -4.95 -12.20
N GLU A 280 -16.80 -5.99 -12.39
CA GLU A 280 -17.41 -6.34 -13.68
C GLU A 280 -18.25 -5.20 -14.30
N TYR A 281 -18.85 -4.36 -13.46
CA TYR A 281 -19.67 -3.22 -13.89
C TYR A 281 -18.89 -1.89 -13.95
N ARG A 282 -17.58 -1.91 -13.65
CA ARG A 282 -16.71 -0.73 -13.55
C ARG A 282 -15.72 -0.61 -14.70
N GLY A 283 -16.02 -1.25 -15.83
CA GLY A 283 -15.19 -1.20 -17.03
C GLY A 283 -13.90 -2.05 -16.95
N ASP A 284 -13.78 -2.96 -15.97
CA ASP A 284 -12.69 -3.93 -15.95
C ASP A 284 -12.99 -5.07 -16.92
N THR A 285 -12.30 -5.07 -18.06
CA THR A 285 -12.59 -6.08 -19.08
C THR A 285 -12.15 -7.48 -18.66
N ARG A 286 -11.37 -7.66 -17.58
CA ARG A 286 -11.04 -9.00 -17.08
C ARG A 286 -12.28 -9.81 -16.66
N LEU A 287 -13.35 -9.12 -16.28
CA LEU A 287 -14.55 -9.72 -15.70
C LEU A 287 -15.76 -9.68 -16.64
N ASN A 288 -15.62 -9.07 -17.81
CA ASN A 288 -16.62 -9.18 -18.87
C ASN A 288 -16.09 -10.08 -19.99
N ASP A 289 -17.01 -10.69 -20.76
CA ASP A 289 -16.71 -11.57 -21.89
C ASP A 289 -15.84 -10.94 -22.99
N ARG A 290 -15.49 -9.64 -22.86
CA ARG A 290 -14.75 -8.85 -23.85
C ARG A 290 -13.27 -8.65 -23.51
N GLY A 291 -12.82 -8.81 -22.26
CA GLY A 291 -11.39 -8.71 -21.90
C GLY A 291 -10.78 -9.91 -21.22
N LEU A 292 -11.58 -10.94 -20.94
CA LEU A 292 -11.16 -12.24 -21.43
C LEU A 292 -11.15 -12.09 -22.94
N ARG A 293 -9.98 -12.20 -23.58
CA ARG A 293 -9.98 -12.36 -25.03
C ARG A 293 -10.94 -13.53 -25.34
N PRO A 294 -11.72 -13.53 -26.45
CA PRO A 294 -12.84 -14.46 -26.69
C PRO A 294 -12.59 -15.97 -26.50
N TRP A 295 -11.35 -16.38 -26.25
CA TRP A 295 -10.85 -17.73 -26.03
C TRP A 295 -10.61 -18.11 -24.56
N TYR A 296 -10.92 -17.27 -23.58
CA TYR A 296 -10.73 -17.61 -22.15
C TYR A 296 -12.05 -17.76 -21.38
N ILE A 297 -13.17 -17.81 -22.10
CA ILE A 297 -14.44 -18.33 -21.59
C ILE A 297 -14.27 -19.84 -21.48
N ILE A 298 -14.64 -20.38 -20.30
CA ILE A 298 -14.34 -21.70 -19.72
C ILE A 298 -14.46 -22.92 -20.66
N ASP A 299 -15.08 -22.78 -21.83
CA ASP A 299 -15.31 -23.86 -22.80
C ASP A 299 -14.34 -23.92 -23.99
N LYS A 300 -13.36 -23.01 -24.13
CA LYS A 300 -12.45 -23.05 -25.30
C LYS A 300 -10.99 -22.73 -24.99
N VAL A 301 -10.25 -23.71 -24.47
CA VAL A 301 -8.78 -23.73 -24.58
C VAL A 301 -8.39 -23.53 -26.05
N ASP A 302 -7.83 -22.38 -26.41
CA ASP A 302 -7.29 -22.13 -27.74
C ASP A 302 -5.95 -22.84 -27.89
N ARG A 303 -6.03 -24.11 -28.27
CA ARG A 303 -4.86 -24.96 -28.53
C ARG A 303 -3.93 -24.38 -29.60
N ALA A 304 -4.43 -23.52 -30.50
CA ALA A 304 -3.59 -22.87 -31.51
C ALA A 304 -2.78 -21.73 -30.89
N TYR A 305 -3.36 -20.93 -29.99
CA TYR A 305 -2.61 -19.96 -29.19
C TYR A 305 -1.59 -20.66 -28.29
N ASP A 306 -1.99 -21.70 -27.54
CA ASP A 306 -1.07 -22.45 -26.67
C ASP A 306 0.08 -23.09 -27.47
N ALA A 307 -0.19 -23.53 -28.70
CA ALA A 307 0.84 -24.01 -29.63
C ALA A 307 1.70 -22.86 -30.22
N SER A 308 1.16 -21.63 -30.31
CA SER A 308 1.88 -20.44 -30.76
C SER A 308 2.79 -19.86 -29.67
N VAL A 309 2.48 -20.09 -28.39
CA VAL A 309 3.38 -19.75 -27.29
C VAL A 309 4.58 -20.69 -27.41
N PRO A 310 5.79 -20.20 -27.73
CA PRO A 310 6.92 -21.08 -27.87
C PRO A 310 7.14 -21.80 -26.54
N MET A 311 7.22 -23.13 -26.54
CA MET A 311 7.52 -23.88 -25.32
C MET A 311 8.84 -23.43 -24.67
N LYS A 312 9.74 -22.80 -25.43
CA LYS A 312 10.92 -22.11 -24.90
C LYS A 312 10.56 -20.93 -23.98
N ALA A 313 9.56 -20.14 -24.30
CA ALA A 313 9.06 -19.03 -23.48
C ALA A 313 8.33 -19.53 -22.22
N VAL A 314 7.51 -20.59 -22.35
CA VAL A 314 6.87 -21.24 -21.20
C VAL A 314 7.91 -21.85 -20.26
N ARG A 315 8.89 -22.59 -20.81
CA ARG A 315 9.99 -23.20 -20.05
C ARG A 315 10.89 -22.15 -19.40
N ALA A 316 11.15 -21.03 -20.08
CA ALA A 316 11.87 -19.88 -19.51
C ALA A 316 11.12 -19.31 -18.31
N MET A 317 9.80 -19.04 -18.45
CA MET A 317 8.94 -18.57 -17.36
C MET A 317 8.92 -19.54 -16.17
N THR A 318 8.86 -20.85 -16.40
CA THR A 318 8.93 -21.86 -15.33
C THR A 318 10.34 -22.06 -14.75
N SER A 319 11.39 -21.54 -15.41
CA SER A 319 12.78 -21.66 -14.95
C SER A 319 13.30 -20.43 -14.21
N THR A 320 12.62 -19.27 -14.30
CA THR A 320 13.00 -18.02 -13.63
C THR A 320 12.26 -17.74 -12.33
N THR A 321 11.42 -18.66 -11.84
CA THR A 321 10.86 -18.61 -10.49
C THR A 321 11.29 -19.85 -9.73
N GLY A 322 11.96 -19.65 -8.60
CA GLY A 322 12.35 -20.67 -7.64
C GLY A 322 11.16 -21.39 -6.99
N PHE A 323 10.50 -22.24 -7.77
CA PHE A 323 9.69 -23.36 -7.27
C PHE A 323 10.34 -24.65 -7.72
N ASN A 324 11.55 -24.90 -7.21
CA ASN A 324 12.17 -26.21 -7.30
C ASN A 324 11.45 -27.13 -6.29
N GLN A 325 10.31 -27.71 -6.68
CA GLN A 325 9.59 -28.73 -5.90
C GLN A 325 10.31 -30.10 -5.88
N ALA A 326 11.61 -30.15 -6.16
CA ALA A 326 12.42 -31.37 -6.11
C ALA A 326 13.01 -31.67 -4.70
N LEU A 327 12.50 -31.03 -3.64
CA LEU A 327 12.91 -31.30 -2.26
C LEU A 327 11.78 -31.96 -1.44
N THR A 328 11.14 -33.00 -1.97
CA THR A 328 10.35 -33.95 -1.16
C THR A 328 10.42 -35.38 -1.72
N GLY A 329 11.60 -36.01 -1.57
CA GLY A 329 11.79 -37.41 -1.14
C GLY A 329 11.78 -38.55 -2.18
N PRO A 330 12.19 -39.78 -1.79
CA PRO A 330 12.96 -40.17 -0.61
C PRO A 330 14.43 -40.50 -0.95
N LYS A 331 15.30 -40.43 0.06
CA LYS A 331 16.57 -41.15 0.04
C LYS A 331 16.28 -42.65 0.15
N SER A 332 16.69 -43.41 -0.86
CA SER A 332 17.07 -44.83 -0.77
C SER A 332 18.15 -45.09 -1.79
#